data_AF-A0A928XXP4-F1
#
_entry.id   AF-A0A928XXP4-F1
#
_cell.length_a   1.000
_cell.length_b   1.000
_cell.length_c   1.000
_cell.angle_alpha   90.00
_cell.angle_beta   90.00
_cell.angle_gamma   90.00
#
_symmetry.space_group_name_H-M   'P 1'
#
loop_
_entity.id
_entity.type
_entity.pdbx_description
1 polymer ?
#
loop_
_entity_poly.entity_id
_entity_poly.type
_entity_poly.pdbx_seq_one_letter_code
_entity_poly.pdbx_strand_id
1 'polypeptide(L)'
;MKTLTRWDMAANLEVKALREEHHLTMQQAAARCGLTRPAMSQHEHQQRGMTLCTAAKIARGYQLKGPDFFIHQARRWLPALRTPAAGGVTSVTLTKPTPR
;
A
#
# COMPACT_ATOMS: atom_id res chain seq x y z
N MET A 1 -6.24 -10.72 15.22
CA MET A 1 -6.31 -9.77 14.08
C MET A 1 -4.99 -8.99 14.03
N LYS A 2 -4.26 -9.00 12.92
CA LYS A 2 -3.04 -8.19 12.78
C LYS A 2 -3.46 -6.75 12.45
N THR A 3 -3.05 -5.79 13.27
CA THR A 3 -3.27 -4.36 13.00
C THR A 3 -2.44 -3.97 11.79
N LEU A 4 -3.10 -3.59 10.70
CA LEU A 4 -2.41 -3.03 9.55
C LEU A 4 -1.93 -1.63 9.86
N THR A 5 -0.69 -1.34 9.54
CA THR A 5 -0.15 0.01 9.69
C THR A 5 -0.79 0.93 8.64
N ARG A 6 -0.77 2.24 8.90
CA ARG A 6 -1.26 3.23 7.91
C ARG A 6 -0.49 3.14 6.58
N TRP A 7 0.79 2.76 6.64
CA TRP A 7 1.60 2.52 5.45
C TRP A 7 1.10 1.30 4.66
N ASP A 8 0.72 0.20 5.33
CA ASP A 8 0.13 -0.98 4.68
C ASP A 8 -1.13 -0.60 3.90
N MET A 9 -2.00 0.21 4.50
CA MET A 9 -3.25 0.65 3.86
C MET A 9 -3.02 1.50 2.62
N ALA A 10 -2.11 2.49 2.72
CA ALA A 10 -1.80 3.39 1.60
C ALA A 10 -1.12 2.64 0.45
N ALA A 11 -0.17 1.76 0.78
CA ALA A 11 0.53 0.97 -0.23
C ALA A 11 -0.44 -0.02 -0.92
N ASN A 12 -1.36 -0.65 -0.18
CA ASN A 12 -2.40 -1.52 -0.74
C ASN A 12 -3.38 -0.79 -1.66
N LEU A 13 -3.76 0.46 -1.34
CA LEU A 13 -4.58 1.30 -2.22
C LEU A 13 -3.85 1.62 -3.53
N GLU A 14 -2.55 1.89 -3.46
CA GLU A 14 -1.74 2.17 -4.64
C GLU A 14 -1.68 0.98 -5.60
N VAL A 15 -1.59 -0.25 -5.06
CA VAL A 15 -1.62 -1.47 -5.88
C VAL A 15 -2.91 -1.58 -6.67
N LYS A 16 -4.04 -1.22 -6.05
CA LYS A 16 -5.35 -1.19 -6.73
C LYS A 16 -5.36 -0.14 -7.84
N ALA A 17 -4.87 1.06 -7.57
CA ALA A 17 -4.80 2.14 -8.56
C ALA A 17 -3.92 1.74 -9.77
N LEU A 18 -2.75 1.17 -9.53
CA LEU A 18 -1.86 0.66 -10.59
C LEU A 18 -2.55 -0.41 -11.44
N ARG A 19 -3.31 -1.32 -10.82
CA ARG A 19 -4.05 -2.34 -11.58
C ARG A 19 -5.11 -1.71 -12.48
N GLU A 20 -5.85 -0.73 -11.97
CA GLU A 20 -6.89 -0.01 -12.71
C GLU A 20 -6.29 0.80 -13.87
N GLU A 21 -5.17 1.48 -13.65
CA GLU A 21 -4.45 2.25 -14.68
C GLU A 21 -3.92 1.36 -15.81
N HIS A 22 -3.42 0.17 -15.49
CA HIS A 22 -2.92 -0.78 -16.49
C HIS A 22 -4.02 -1.68 -17.09
N HIS A 23 -5.29 -1.52 -16.70
CA HIS A 23 -6.42 -2.35 -17.12
C HIS A 23 -6.15 -3.88 -17.01
N LEU A 24 -5.40 -4.29 -15.99
CA LEU A 24 -5.03 -5.70 -15.81
C LEU A 24 -6.05 -6.43 -14.93
N THR A 25 -6.31 -7.69 -15.27
CA THR A 25 -7.03 -8.59 -14.37
C THR A 25 -6.17 -8.90 -13.15
N MET A 26 -6.81 -9.21 -12.01
CA MET A 26 -6.10 -9.52 -10.76
C MET A 26 -5.12 -10.71 -10.91
N GLN A 27 -5.43 -11.67 -11.79
CA GLN A 27 -4.55 -12.80 -12.11
C GLN A 27 -3.35 -12.38 -12.96
N GLN A 28 -3.54 -11.51 -13.96
CA GLN A 28 -2.45 -10.98 -14.78
C GLN A 28 -1.54 -10.05 -13.98
N ALA A 29 -2.09 -9.18 -13.14
CA ALA A 29 -1.33 -8.34 -12.23
C ALA A 29 -0.47 -9.19 -11.27
N ALA A 30 -1.05 -10.26 -10.71
CA ALA A 30 -0.33 -11.20 -9.85
C ALA A 30 0.81 -11.91 -10.59
N ALA A 31 0.54 -12.43 -11.80
CA ALA A 31 1.55 -13.06 -12.64
C ALA A 31 2.70 -12.11 -12.98
N ARG A 32 2.37 -10.86 -13.34
CA ARG A 32 3.35 -9.82 -13.67
C ARG A 32 4.24 -9.45 -12.47
N CYS A 33 3.69 -9.47 -11.26
CA CYS A 33 4.43 -9.17 -10.03
C CYS A 33 5.11 -10.41 -9.41
N GLY A 34 4.95 -11.61 -9.98
CA GLY A 34 5.44 -12.85 -9.35
C GLY A 34 4.77 -13.15 -8.00
N LEU A 35 3.49 -12.80 -7.87
CA LEU A 35 2.64 -13.05 -6.70
C LEU A 35 1.51 -14.01 -7.06
N THR A 36 0.88 -14.60 -6.04
CA THR A 36 -0.33 -15.40 -6.23
C THR A 36 -1.56 -14.50 -6.29
N ARG A 37 -2.58 -14.88 -7.08
CA ARG A 37 -3.88 -14.18 -7.12
C ARG A 37 -4.48 -13.92 -5.73
N PRO A 38 -4.52 -14.90 -4.79
CA PRO A 38 -5.01 -14.64 -3.44
C PRO A 38 -4.14 -13.65 -2.66
N ALA A 39 -2.83 -13.61 -2.85
CA ALA A 39 -1.99 -12.58 -2.24
C ALA A 39 -2.35 -11.18 -2.76
N MET A 40 -2.52 -11.02 -4.08
CA MET A 40 -2.94 -9.75 -4.69
C MET A 40 -4.31 -9.29 -4.17
N SER A 41 -5.27 -10.22 -4.09
CA SER A 41 -6.59 -9.94 -3.52
C SER A 41 -6.53 -9.54 -2.05
N GLN A 42 -5.70 -10.19 -1.24
CA GLN A 42 -5.50 -9.82 0.17
C GLN A 42 -4.89 -8.42 0.33
N HIS A 43 -4.05 -7.99 -0.61
CA HIS A 43 -3.53 -6.62 -0.64
C HIS A 43 -4.64 -5.63 -1.01
N GLU A 44 -5.42 -5.88 -2.07
CA GLU A 44 -6.55 -5.00 -2.45
C GLU A 44 -7.61 -4.85 -1.36
N HIS A 45 -7.94 -5.94 -0.65
CA HIS A 45 -8.93 -5.93 0.42
C HIS A 45 -8.36 -5.50 1.79
N GLN A 46 -7.11 -5.05 1.85
CA GLN A 46 -6.45 -4.65 3.10
C GLN A 46 -6.58 -5.74 4.18
N GLN A 47 -6.39 -7.00 3.79
CA GLN A 47 -6.38 -8.14 4.71
C GLN A 47 -4.97 -8.54 5.11
N ARG A 48 -3.96 -8.07 4.37
CA ARG A 48 -2.55 -8.40 4.59
C ARG A 48 -1.68 -7.14 4.56
N GLY A 49 -0.78 -7.05 5.54
CA GLY A 49 0.27 -6.04 5.58
C GLY A 49 1.24 -6.28 4.44
N MET A 50 1.60 -5.21 3.74
CA MET A 50 2.56 -5.29 2.66
C MET A 50 3.94 -5.47 3.29
N THR A 51 4.71 -6.47 2.89
CA THR A 51 6.12 -6.50 3.31
C THR A 51 6.94 -5.70 2.31
N LEU A 52 8.10 -5.19 2.72
CA LEU A 52 9.07 -4.56 1.81
C LEU A 52 9.42 -5.47 0.62
N CYS A 53 9.51 -6.79 0.85
CA CYS A 53 9.73 -7.77 -0.20
C CYS A 53 8.56 -7.85 -1.20
N THR A 54 7.31 -7.87 -0.73
CA THR A 54 6.13 -7.83 -1.60
C THR A 54 6.06 -6.51 -2.37
N ALA A 55 6.29 -5.37 -1.71
CA ALA A 55 6.31 -4.05 -2.36
C ALA A 55 7.36 -3.99 -3.48
N ALA A 56 8.55 -4.55 -3.25
CA ALA A 56 9.62 -4.61 -4.26
C ALA A 56 9.23 -5.48 -5.47
N LYS A 57 8.57 -6.63 -5.24
CA LYS A 57 8.05 -7.49 -6.31
C LYS A 57 7.00 -6.79 -7.17
N ILE A 58 6.07 -6.09 -6.51
CA ILE A 58 5.03 -5.32 -7.21
C ILE A 58 5.66 -4.16 -7.98
N ALA A 59 6.56 -3.41 -7.36
CA ALA A 59 7.31 -2.34 -8.02
C ALA A 59 8.02 -2.85 -9.27
N ARG A 60 8.70 -3.99 -9.20
CA ARG A 60 9.37 -4.60 -10.34
C ARG A 60 8.38 -5.03 -11.42
N GLY A 61 7.24 -5.61 -11.05
CA GLY A 61 6.18 -6.01 -11.99
C GLY A 61 5.63 -4.83 -12.79
N TYR A 62 5.46 -3.68 -12.13
CA TYR A 62 4.99 -2.43 -12.75
C TYR A 62 6.12 -1.53 -13.26
N GLN A 63 7.37 -2.00 -13.27
CA GLN A 63 8.55 -1.22 -13.71
C GLN A 63 8.73 0.13 -12.97
N LEU A 64 8.34 0.16 -11.70
CA LEU A 64 8.49 1.31 -10.81
C LEU A 64 9.91 1.40 -10.26
N LYS A 65 10.32 2.58 -9.76
CA LYS A 65 11.65 2.87 -9.18
C LYS A 65 11.89 2.20 -7.80
N GLY A 66 11.49 0.94 -7.65
CA GLY A 66 11.63 0.17 -6.43
C GLY A 66 10.53 0.41 -5.39
N PRO A 67 10.66 -0.19 -4.19
CA PRO A 67 9.67 -0.07 -3.12
C PRO A 67 9.53 1.37 -2.60
N ASP A 68 10.52 2.23 -2.86
CA ASP A 68 10.48 3.66 -2.54
C ASP A 68 9.30 4.39 -3.19
N PHE A 69 8.81 3.93 -4.35
CA PHE A 69 7.60 4.46 -4.96
C PHE A 69 6.41 4.39 -3.99
N PHE A 70 6.20 3.23 -3.36
CA PHE A 70 5.12 3.04 -2.39
C PHE A 70 5.34 3.84 -1.11
N ILE A 71 6.59 4.07 -0.70
CA ILE A 71 6.93 4.93 0.44
C ILE A 71 6.62 6.41 0.13
N HIS A 72 7.01 6.87 -1.06
CA HIS A 72 6.73 8.23 -1.53
C HIS A 72 5.22 8.48 -1.72
N GLN A 73 4.48 7.51 -2.26
CA GLN A 73 3.03 7.61 -2.38
C GLN A 73 2.34 7.54 -1.02
N ALA A 74 2.76 6.64 -0.13
CA ALA A 74 2.24 6.60 1.24
C ALA A 74 2.44 7.95 1.96
N ARG A 75 3.56 8.64 1.73
CA ARG A 75 3.80 10.00 2.24
C ARG A 75 2.80 11.03 1.68
N ARG A 76 2.36 10.88 0.43
CA ARG A 76 1.35 11.73 -0.21
C ARG A 76 -0.06 11.49 0.37
N TRP A 77 -0.37 10.27 0.76
CA TRP A 77 -1.63 9.91 1.43
C TRP A 77 -1.64 10.19 2.95
N LEU A 78 -0.49 10.53 3.57
CA LEU A 78 -0.37 10.95 4.97
C LEU A 78 -0.17 12.47 5.08
N PRO A 79 -1.25 13.29 5.12
CA PRO A 79 -1.14 14.71 5.47
C PRO A 79 -0.65 14.94 6.92
N ALA A 80 -0.50 13.90 7.74
CA ALA A 80 -0.13 13.98 9.17
C ALA A 80 1.34 13.64 9.51
N LEU A 81 2.20 13.30 8.54
CA LEU A 81 3.65 13.10 8.81
C LEU A 81 4.49 14.36 8.50
N ARG A 82 3.83 15.46 8.12
CA ARG A 82 4.46 16.79 8.01
C ARG A 82 4.50 17.47 9.38
N THR A 83 5.24 16.87 10.30
CA THR A 83 5.91 17.64 11.35
C THR A 83 7.22 16.93 11.65
N PRO A 84 8.37 17.61 11.56
CA PRO A 84 9.56 17.12 12.24
C PRO A 84 9.30 17.27 13.73
N ALA A 85 8.63 16.29 14.34
CA ALA A 85 8.57 16.20 15.78
C ALA A 85 9.94 15.77 16.26
N ALA A 86 10.75 16.75 16.63
CA ALA A 86 11.79 16.57 17.63
C ALA A 86 11.15 15.86 18.83
N GLY A 87 11.53 14.60 19.06
CA GLY A 87 11.23 13.82 20.26
C GLY A 87 9.75 13.67 20.65
N GLY A 88 9.15 12.52 20.35
CA GLY A 88 7.89 12.15 21.01
C GLY A 88 7.10 11.07 20.29
N VAL A 89 7.19 9.84 20.81
CA VAL A 89 6.34 8.72 20.40
C VAL A 89 4.88 9.11 20.62
N THR A 90 4.08 9.27 19.56
CA THR A 90 2.65 9.56 19.73
C THR A 90 1.82 8.67 18.80
N SER A 91 1.20 7.64 19.36
CA SER A 91 0.14 6.85 18.73
C SER A 91 -1.15 7.66 18.71
N VAL A 92 -1.72 7.91 17.53
CA VAL A 92 -3.00 8.64 17.40
C VAL A 92 -4.05 7.75 16.75
N THR A 93 -5.09 7.42 17.52
CA THR A 93 -6.31 6.72 17.10
C THR A 93 -7.09 7.59 16.09
N LEU A 94 -7.37 7.08 14.88
CA LEU A 94 -8.17 7.82 13.90
C LEU A 94 -9.56 7.19 13.79
N THR A 95 -10.58 7.93 14.22
CA THR A 95 -11.99 7.66 13.95
C THR A 95 -12.29 7.89 12.47
N LYS A 96 -13.07 6.95 11.90
CA LYS A 96 -13.50 6.94 10.50
C LYS A 96 -14.45 8.13 10.23
N PRO A 97 -14.24 8.97 9.20
CA PRO A 97 -15.20 10.02 8.88
C PRO A 97 -16.45 9.43 8.22
N THR A 98 -17.63 9.77 8.74
CA THR A 98 -18.95 9.38 8.24
C THR A 98 -19.28 10.18 6.97
N PRO A 99 -19.79 9.55 5.89
CA PRO A 99 -20.29 10.28 4.72
C PRO A 99 -21.68 10.87 5.00
N ARG A 100 -21.96 12.03 4.39
CA ARG A 100 -23.18 12.85 4.55
C ARG A 100 -24.48 12.10 4.30
#